data_AF-A0A662GLZ7-F1
#
_entry.id   AF-A0A662GLZ7-F1
#
_cell.length_a   1.000
_cell.length_b   1.000
_cell.length_c   1.000
_cell.angle_alpha   90.00
_cell.angle_beta   90.00
_cell.angle_gamma   90.00
#
_symmetry.space_group_name_H-M   'P 1'
#
loop_
_entity.id
_entity.type
_entity.pdbx_description
1 polymer ?
#
loop_
_entity_poly.entity_id
_entity_poly.type
_entity_poly.pdbx_seq_one_letter_code
_entity_poly.pdbx_strand_id
1 'polypeptide(L)' 'MAKRGFKVVGVSYRLHITPGVFNESLVKVADNSGAQLARVIGVLHRKTVWRRVPGA' A
#
# COMPACT_ATOMS: atom_id res chain seq x y z
N MET A 1 -15.03 -5.91 28.94
CA MET A 1 -13.85 -5.45 28.16
C MET A 1 -14.04 -5.92 26.72
N ALA A 2 -14.65 -5.08 25.87
CA ALA A 2 -14.95 -5.48 24.50
C ALA A 2 -13.68 -5.46 23.66
N LYS A 3 -13.29 -6.61 23.09
CA LYS A 3 -12.26 -6.69 22.07
C LYS A 3 -12.74 -5.81 20.91
N ARG A 4 -12.17 -4.59 20.77
CA ARG A 4 -12.51 -3.67 19.68
C ARG A 4 -12.46 -4.50 18.38
N GLY A 5 -13.62 -4.66 17.74
CA GLY A 5 -13.80 -5.57 16.61
C GLY A 5 -12.75 -5.35 15.52
N PHE A 6 -12.45 -6.41 14.77
CA PHE A 6 -11.46 -6.43 13.71
C PHE A 6 -11.73 -5.25 12.74
N LYS A 7 -10.92 -4.18 12.81
CA LYS A 7 -10.97 -3.05 11.86
C LYS A 7 -10.35 -3.50 10.55
N VAL A 8 -11.03 -4.39 9.82
CA VAL A 8 -10.62 -4.75 8.46
C VAL A 8 -11.18 -3.70 7.53
N VAL A 9 -10.29 -2.93 6.93
CA VAL A 9 -10.63 -1.98 5.86
C VAL A 9 -10.06 -2.57 4.58
N GLY A 10 -10.90 -2.87 3.58
CA GLY A 10 -10.41 -3.27 2.26
C GLY A 10 -11.32 -4.22 1.45
N VAL A 11 -11.07 -4.24 0.14
CA VAL A 11 -11.68 -5.14 -0.84
C VAL A 11 -11.15 -6.57 -0.62
N SER A 12 -12.04 -7.56 -0.59
CA SER A 12 -11.72 -8.97 -0.32
C SER A 12 -10.96 -9.67 -1.45
N TYR A 13 -11.03 -9.14 -2.68
CA TYR A 13 -10.37 -9.68 -3.87
C TYR A 13 -9.45 -8.63 -4.51
N ARG A 14 -8.32 -9.08 -5.05
CA ARG A 14 -7.40 -8.27 -5.84
C ARG A 14 -7.20 -8.95 -7.19
N LEU A 15 -7.64 -8.29 -8.27
CA LEU A 15 -7.31 -8.74 -9.61
C LEU A 15 -5.79 -8.65 -9.80
N HIS A 16 -5.17 -9.64 -10.43
CA HIS A 16 -3.74 -9.62 -10.67
C HIS A 16 -3.43 -8.55 -11.72
N ILE A 17 -2.85 -7.43 -11.27
CA ILE A 17 -2.31 -6.36 -12.11
C ILE A 17 -0.80 -6.35 -11.90
N THR A 18 -0.03 -6.16 -12.98
CA THR A 18 1.43 -6.03 -12.88
C THR A 18 1.76 -4.81 -12.01
N PRO A 19 2.59 -4.95 -10.95
CA PRO A 19 2.95 -3.83 -10.09
C PRO A 19 3.63 -2.70 -10.89
N GLY A 20 3.19 -1.47 -10.65
CA GLY A 20 3.71 -0.28 -11.33
C GLY A 20 4.39 0.71 -10.38
N VAL A 21 4.14 0.58 -9.08
CA VAL A 21 4.69 1.47 -8.05
C VAL A 21 5.58 0.66 -7.11
N PHE A 22 6.80 1.13 -6.87
CA PHE A 22 7.79 0.44 -6.04
C PHE A 22 8.18 1.28 -4.82
N ASN A 23 8.87 0.68 -3.86
CA ASN A 23 9.48 1.43 -2.76
C ASN A 23 10.30 2.63 -3.27
N GLU A 24 10.25 3.73 -2.52
CA GLU A 24 10.82 5.06 -2.83
C GLU A 24 10.17 5.82 -3.99
N SER A 25 9.14 5.26 -4.64
CA SER A 25 8.38 6.00 -5.67
C SER A 25 7.66 7.21 -5.05
N LEU A 26 7.66 8.33 -5.77
CA LEU A 26 6.85 9.50 -5.45
C LEU A 26 5.50 9.41 -6.17
N VAL A 27 4.40 9.45 -5.42
CA VAL A 27 3.04 9.41 -5.93
C VAL A 27 2.32 10.71 -5.61
N LYS A 28 1.54 11.22 -6.56
CA LYS A 28 0.71 12.41 -6.35
C LYS A 28 -0.48 12.03 -5.46
N VAL A 29 -0.70 12.84 -4.42
CA VAL A 29 -1.88 12.71 -3.57
C VAL A 29 -3.07 13.32 -4.32
N ALA A 30 -4.13 12.52 -4.49
CA ALA A 30 -5.30 12.89 -5.29
C ALA A 30 -6.51 13.31 -4.43
N ASP A 31 -6.32 13.49 -3.13
CA ASP A 31 -7.34 13.95 -2.21
C ASP A 31 -7.10 15.41 -1.78
N ASN A 32 -7.98 15.94 -0.94
CA ASN A 32 -7.94 17.31 -0.42
C ASN A 32 -7.35 17.40 1.00
N SER A 33 -6.49 16.44 1.39
CA SER A 33 -5.93 16.36 2.75
C SER A 33 -4.79 17.37 3.04
N GLY A 34 -4.32 18.09 2.01
CA GLY A 34 -3.26 19.09 2.11
C GLY A 34 -1.85 18.57 1.76
N ALA A 35 -1.67 17.26 1.63
CA ALA A 35 -0.45 16.68 1.05
C ALA A 35 -0.50 16.72 -0.48
N GLN A 36 0.64 16.96 -1.14
CA GLN A 36 0.74 16.98 -2.60
C GLN A 36 1.47 15.76 -3.17
N LEU A 37 2.55 15.33 -2.50
CA LEU A 37 3.37 14.19 -2.87
C LEU A 37 3.53 13.26 -1.66
N ALA A 38 3.48 11.97 -1.91
CA ALA A 38 3.78 10.94 -0.93
C ALA A 38 4.90 10.02 -1.45
N ARG A 39 5.78 9.58 -0.55
CA ARG A 39 6.83 8.62 -0.86
C ARG A 39 6.44 7.24 -0.34
N VAL A 40 6.54 6.21 -1.18
CA VAL A 40 6.21 4.84 -0.80
C VAL A 40 7.33 4.23 0.05
N ILE A 41 7.02 3.82 1.28
CA ILE A 41 7.98 3.21 2.22
C ILE A 41 7.86 1.68 2.24
N GLY A 42 6.70 1.13 1.87
CA GLY A 42 6.44 -0.30 1.91
C GLY A 42 5.10 -0.68 1.30
N VAL A 43 4.95 -1.96 1.00
CA VAL A 43 3.70 -2.54 0.46
C VAL A 43 3.12 -3.52 1.48
N LEU A 44 1.90 -3.24 1.95
CA LEU A 44 1.22 -4.07 2.94
C LEU A 44 0.90 -5.46 2.38
N HIS A 45 1.08 -6.49 3.22
CA HIS A 45 0.82 -7.90 2.90
C HIS A 45 1.61 -8.45 1.70
N ARG A 46 2.78 -7.89 1.37
CA ARG A 46 3.66 -8.41 0.31
C ARG A 46 4.81 -9.23 0.91
N LYS A 47 4.94 -10.49 0.51
CA LYS A 47 6.14 -11.29 0.76
C LYS A 47 7.19 -11.02 -0.32
N THR A 48 8.43 -10.76 0.09
CA THR A 48 9.57 -10.52 -0.80
C THR A 48 10.59 -11.67 -0.72
N VAL A 49 11.60 -11.63 -1.58
CA VAL A 49 12.78 -12.53 -1.55
C VAL A 49 14.04 -11.66 -1.61
N TRP A 50 15.21 -12.27 -1.41
CA TRP A 50 16.50 -11.56 -1.42
C TRP A 50 16.63 -10.64 -2.66
N ARG A 51 16.93 -9.36 -2.41
CA ARG A 51 17.07 -8.29 -3.44
C ARG A 51 15.82 -7.96 -4.28
N ARG A 52 14.63 -8.45 -3.93
CA ARG A 52 13.38 -8.03 -4.58
C ARG A 52 12.84 -6.76 -3.93
N VAL A 53 12.67 -5.71 -4.73
CA VAL A 53 11.97 -4.49 -4.30
C VAL A 53 10.46 -4.77 -4.27
N PRO A 54 9.75 -4.50 -3.16
CA PRO A 54 8.31 -4.67 -3.10
C PRO A 54 7.61 -3.66 -4.03
N GLY A 55 6.54 -4.12 -4.68
CA GLY A 55 5.75 -3.31 -5.61
C GLY A 55 4.24 -3.49 -5.39
N ALA A 56 3.49 -2.44 -5.71
CA ALA A 56 2.04 -2.33 -5.65
C ALA A 56 1.44 -2.01 -7.03
#